data_AF-A0A9E1RBE0-F1
#
_entry.id   AF-A0A9E1RBE0-F1
#
_cell.length_a   1.000
_cell.length_b   1.000
_cell.length_c   1.000
_cell.angle_alpha   90.00
_cell.angle_beta   90.00
_cell.angle_gamma   90.00
#
_symmetry.space_group_name_H-M   'P 1'
#
loop_
_entity.id
_entity.type
_entity.pdbx_description
1 polymer ?
#
loop_
_entity_poly.entity_id
_entity_poly.type
_entity_poly.pdbx_seq_one_letter_code
_entity_poly.pdbx_strand_id
1 'polypeptide(L)' 'MKLKTGDVLYEPLSRNTGEITSIIEHPVGKVVKVRWRLDGQLPHDTELFYKKVQKCVREGYYQHTPKDSV' A
#
# COMPACT_ATOMS: atom_id res chain seq x y z
N MET A 1 -2.58 10.27 -8.00
CA MET A 1 -1.82 9.10 -8.46
C MET A 1 -2.73 7.90 -8.70
N LYS A 2 -2.31 6.96 -9.55
CA LYS A 2 -2.99 5.68 -9.79
C LYS A 2 -2.13 4.55 -9.23
N LEU A 3 -2.58 3.94 -8.13
CA LEU A 3 -2.00 2.72 -7.54
C LEU A 3 -2.23 1.52 -8.46
N LYS A 4 -1.26 0.62 -8.50
CA LYS A 4 -1.27 -0.66 -9.23
C LYS A 4 -0.82 -1.80 -8.33
N THR A 5 -1.18 -3.03 -8.70
CA THR A 5 -0.62 -4.23 -8.09
C THR A 5 0.89 -4.30 -8.36
N GLY A 6 1.66 -4.62 -7.33
CA GLY A 6 3.11 -4.64 -7.28
C GLY A 6 3.76 -3.30 -6.94
N ASP A 7 2.98 -2.23 -6.79
CA ASP A 7 3.52 -0.98 -6.23
C ASP A 7 3.95 -1.21 -4.77
N VAL A 8 5.03 -0.53 -4.38
CA VAL A 8 5.57 -0.59 -3.02
C VAL A 8 5.20 0.68 -2.26
N LEU A 9 4.78 0.50 -1.00
CA LEU A 9 4.51 1.53 -0.02
C LEU A 9 5.52 1.38 1.12
N TYR A 10 6.21 2.46 1.48
CA TYR A 10 7.05 2.49 2.67
C TYR A 10 6.44 3.44 3.71
N GLU A 11 6.20 2.92 4.92
CA GLU A 11 5.67 3.66 6.07
C GLU A 11 6.84 4.03 7.01
N PRO A 12 7.29 5.31 7.04
CA PRO A 12 8.54 5.67 7.69
C PRO A 12 8.55 5.53 9.21
N LEU A 13 7.42 5.69 9.90
CA LEU A 13 7.37 5.68 11.36
C LEU A 13 7.63 4.29 11.93
N SER A 14 7.07 3.25 11.30
CA SER A 14 7.35 1.85 11.68
C SER A 14 8.48 1.21 10.87
N ARG A 15 9.05 1.90 9.88
CA ARG A 15 10.03 1.34 8.92
C ARG A 15 9.49 0.09 8.24
N ASN A 16 8.23 0.17 7.80
CA ASN A 16 7.51 -0.98 7.27
C ASN A 16 7.35 -0.87 5.75
N THR A 17 7.68 -1.95 5.04
CA THR A 17 7.55 -2.03 3.59
C THR A 17 6.35 -2.89 3.23
N GLY A 18 5.45 -2.33 2.43
CA GLY A 18 4.23 -2.98 1.96
C GLY A 18 4.19 -3.09 0.45
N GLU A 19 3.76 -4.24 -0.06
CA GLU A 19 3.50 -4.43 -1.49
C GLU A 19 1.99 -4.49 -1.73
N ILE A 20 1.49 -3.74 -2.71
CA ILE A 20 0.09 -3.88 -3.15
C ILE A 20 -0.07 -5.21 -3.87
N THR A 21 -0.77 -6.16 -3.26
CA THR A 21 -0.95 -7.50 -3.83
C THR A 21 -2.24 -7.64 -4.63
N SER A 22 -3.24 -6.80 -4.36
CA SER A 22 -4.51 -6.80 -5.08
C SER A 22 -5.23 -5.46 -4.97
N ILE A 23 -6.05 -5.16 -5.99
CA ILE A 23 -7.00 -4.04 -6.00
C ILE A 23 -8.36 -4.61 -6.39
N ILE A 24 -9.35 -4.43 -5.53
CA ILE A 24 -10.66 -5.07 -5.61
C ILE A 24 -11.73 -3.98 -5.73
N GLU A 25 -12.68 -4.16 -6.64
CA GLU A 25 -13.88 -3.33 -6.71
C GLU A 25 -14.85 -3.76 -5.60
N HIS A 26 -15.25 -2.83 -4.72
CA HIS A 26 -16.20 -3.06 -3.64
C HIS A 26 -17.39 -2.08 -3.80
N PRO A 27 -18.61 -2.42 -3.37
CA PRO A 27 -19.80 -1.57 -3.58
C PRO A 27 -19.67 -0.13 -3.08
N VAL A 28 -18.85 0.11 -2.05
CA VAL A 28 -18.60 1.45 -1.48
C VAL A 28 -17.28 2.11 -1.95
N GLY A 29 -16.59 1.52 -2.92
CA GLY A 29 -15.35 2.04 -3.49
C GLY A 29 -14.29 0.97 -3.71
N LYS A 30 -13.08 1.35 -4.12
CA LYS A 30 -11.99 0.40 -4.34
C LYS A 30 -11.27 0.08 -3.04
N VAL A 31 -10.95 -1.20 -2.84
CA VAL A 31 -10.13 -1.71 -1.74
C VAL A 31 -8.78 -2.14 -2.29
N VAL A 32 -7.73 -1.87 -1.54
CA VAL A 32 -6.34 -2.23 -1.84
C VAL A 32 -5.89 -3.18 -0.76
N LYS A 33 -5.37 -4.34 -1.17
CA LYS A 33 -4.73 -5.29 -0.26
C LYS A 33 -3.22 -5.05 -0.27
N VAL A 34 -2.67 -4.76 0.90
CA VAL A 34 -1.24 -4.48 1.08
C VAL A 34 -0.63 -5.56 1.97
N ARG A 35 0.43 -6.21 1.49
CA ARG A 35 1.23 -7.17 2.26
C ARG A 35 2.41 -6.45 2.88
N TRP A 36 2.37 -6.28 4.19
CA TRP A 36 3.42 -5.65 4.97
C TRP A 36 4.50 -6.66 5.37
N ARG A 37 5.75 -6.20 5.36
CA ARG A 37 6.94 -6.94 5.75
C ARG A 37 7.72 -6.04 6.71
N LEU A 38 7.44 -6.21 7.99
CA LEU A 38 8.16 -5.55 9.06
C LEU A 38 9.25 -6.48 9.57
N ASP A 39 10.45 -5.95 9.78
CA ASP A 39 11.59 -6.72 10.28
C ASP A 39 11.26 -7.40 11.62
N GLY A 40 11.58 -8.68 11.72
CA GLY A 40 11.29 -9.49 12.91
C GLY A 40 9.84 -9.95 13.06
N GLN A 41 8.97 -9.69 12.07
CA GLN A 41 7.58 -10.17 12.06
C GLN A 41 7.26 -10.99 10.80
N LEU A 42 6.27 -11.88 10.92
CA LEU A 42 5.73 -12.56 9.76
C LEU A 42 5.01 -11.55 8.85
N PRO A 43 5.10 -11.71 7.51
CA PRO A 43 4.34 -10.89 6.60
C PRO A 43 2.84 -11.00 6.89
N HIS A 44 2.15 -9.86 6.88
CA HIS A 44 0.71 -9.81 7.13
C HIS A 44 0.02 -8.92 6.11
N ASP A 45 -1.21 -9.30 5.76
CA ASP A 45 -2.00 -8.57 4.79
C ASP A 45 -2.98 -7.62 5.51
N THR A 46 -3.15 -6.43 4.96
CA THR A 46 -4.18 -5.47 5.38
C THR A 46 -5.03 -5.05 4.19
N GLU A 47 -6.31 -4.78 4.45
CA GLU A 47 -7.21 -4.20 3.46
C GLU A 47 -7.45 -2.73 3.80
N LEU A 48 -7.21 -1.86 2.83
CA LEU A 48 -7.34 -0.42 2.98
C LEU A 48 -8.18 0.12 1.83
N PHE A 49 -9.04 1.09 2.11
CA PHE A 49 -9.69 1.82 1.02
C PHE A 49 -8.64 2.52 0.16
N TYR A 50 -8.80 2.42 -1.16
CA TYR A 50 -7.93 3.04 -2.15
C TYR A 50 -7.73 4.54 -1.88
N LYS A 51 -8.82 5.24 -1.53
CA LYS A 51 -8.80 6.67 -1.17
C LYS A 51 -7.94 6.95 0.07
N LYS A 52 -7.91 6.04 1.04
CA LYS A 52 -7.08 6.16 2.25
C LYS A 52 -5.60 6.07 1.88
N VAL A 53 -5.22 5.07 1.07
CA VAL A 53 -3.84 4.91 0.60
C VAL A 53 -3.39 6.14 -0.19
N GLN A 54 -4.21 6.63 -1.13
CA GLN A 54 -3.91 7.86 -1.87
C GLN A 54 -3.71 9.08 -0.96
N LYS A 55 -4.54 9.23 0.08
CA LYS A 55 -4.40 10.29 1.07
C LYS A 55 -3.09 10.16 1.83
N CYS A 56 -2.76 8.97 2.32
CA CYS A 56 -1.52 8.70 3.05
C CYS A 56 -0.27 9.02 2.21
N VAL A 57 -0.27 8.68 0.92
CA VAL A 57 0.86 9.02 0.05
C VAL A 57 0.93 10.53 -0.20
N ARG A 58 -0.21 11.19 -0.46
CA ARG A 58 -0.25 12.64 -0.68
C ARG A 58 0.22 13.43 0.54
N GLU A 59 -0.09 12.95 1.74
CA GLU A 59 0.27 13.59 3.02
C GLU A 59 1.65 13.15 3.54
N GLY A 60 2.38 12.31 2.79
CA GLY A 60 3.73 11.88 3.14
C GLY A 60 3.81 10.79 4.22
N TYR A 61 2.68 10.24 4.66
CA TYR A 61 2.66 9.09 5.58
C TYR A 61 3.18 7.81 4.92
N TYR A 62 2.97 7.65 3.61
CA TYR A 62 3.55 6.59 2.81
C TYR A 62 4.43 7.17 1.71
N GLN A 63 5.62 6.61 1.52
CA GLN A 63 6.39 6.79 0.31
C GLN A 63 5.95 5.73 -0.71
N HIS A 64 5.67 6.15 -1.94
CA HIS A 64 5.17 5.26 -3.00
C HIS A 64 6.22 5.06 -4.08
N THR A 65 6.52 3.80 -4.39
CA THR A 65 7.38 3.40 -5.51
C THR A 65 6.54 2.58 -6.49
N PRO A 66 6.28 3.09 -7.71
CA PRO A 66 5.52 2.35 -8.72
C PRO A 66 6.29 1.12 -9.22
N LYS A 67 5.58 0.02 -9.48
CA LYS A 67 6.19 -1.23 -10.01
C LYS A 67 7.04 -1.01 -11.26
N ASP A 68 6.57 -0.15 -12.16
CA ASP A 68 7.19 0.11 -13.47
C ASP A 68 8.44 1.02 -13.38
N SER A 69 8.94 1.31 -12.18
CA SER A 69 10.07 2.22 -11.95
C SER A 69 11.42 1.49 -11.82
N VAL A 70 11.46 0.19 -12.13
CA VAL A 70 12.65 -0.69 -12.14
C VAL A 70 12.76 -1.38 -13.49
#